data_AF-A0A8J8IV96-F1
#
_entry.id   AF-A0A8J8IV96-F1
#
_cell.length_a   1.000
_cell.length_b   1.000
_cell.length_c   1.000
_cell.angle_alpha   90.00
_cell.angle_beta   90.00
_cell.angle_gamma   90.00
#
_symmetry.space_group_name_H-M   'P 1'
#
loop_
_entity.id
_entity.type
_entity.pdbx_description
1 polymer ?
#
loop_
_entity_poly.entity_id
_entity_poly.type
_entity_poly.pdbx_seq_one_letter_code
_entity_poly.pdbx_strand_id
1 'polypeptide(L)'
;MNDYLSGLNERQYEAVTHINGPLMIIAGAGSGKTKVLTTRIAHLMANGVDAFNILALTFTNKAAAEMKERIEKMLGNNEARNLYIGTFHSVFARILR
;
A
#
# COMPACT_ATOMS: atom_id res chain seq x y z
N MET A 1 16.23 3.99 10.39
CA MET A 1 15.38 3.11 9.58
C MET A 1 14.05 3.01 10.32
N ASN A 2 12.97 3.59 9.80
CA ASN A 2 11.67 3.55 10.48
C ASN A 2 11.23 2.10 10.61
N ASP A 3 10.98 1.63 11.83
CA ASP A 3 10.41 0.30 12.05
C ASP A 3 8.91 0.33 11.69
N TYR A 4 8.63 0.35 10.38
CA TYR A 4 7.26 0.38 9.84
C TYR A 4 6.48 -0.91 10.12
N LEU A 5 7.15 -1.96 10.61
CA LEU A 5 6.54 -3.22 11.05
C LEU A 5 6.10 -3.17 12.52
N SER A 6 6.53 -2.16 13.28
CA SER A 6 6.13 -2.00 14.69
C SER A 6 4.61 -1.83 14.87
N GLY A 7 4.09 -2.47 15.92
CA GLY A 7 2.67 -2.40 16.28
C GLY A 7 1.72 -3.10 15.30
N LEU A 8 2.22 -4.03 14.49
CA LEU A 8 1.38 -5.03 13.80
C LEU A 8 1.13 -6.20 14.75
N ASN A 9 -0.08 -6.76 14.72
CA ASN A 9 -0.30 -8.09 15.30
C ASN A 9 0.23 -9.18 14.35
N GLU A 10 0.26 -10.43 14.83
CA GLU A 10 0.78 -11.58 14.07
C GLU A 10 0.15 -11.71 12.67
N ARG A 11 -1.18 -11.64 12.55
CA ARG A 11 -1.89 -11.74 11.27
C ARG A 11 -1.60 -10.58 10.33
N GLN A 12 -1.47 -9.37 10.86
CA GLN A 12 -1.11 -8.19 10.08
C GLN A 12 0.34 -8.28 9.62
N TYR A 13 1.24 -8.78 10.46
CA TYR A 13 2.64 -9.01 10.13
C TYR A 13 2.76 -10.03 8.98
N GLU A 14 2.11 -11.19 9.10
CA GLU A 14 2.03 -12.20 8.03
C GLU A 14 1.55 -11.60 6.70
N ALA A 15 0.48 -10.80 6.73
CA ALA A 15 -0.06 -10.17 5.54
C ALA A 15 0.88 -9.12 4.92
N VAL A 16 1.62 -8.38 5.75
CA VAL A 16 2.58 -7.36 5.31
C VAL A 16 3.84 -7.99 4.73
N THR A 17 4.35 -9.07 5.33
CA THR A 17 5.60 -9.73 4.91
C THR A 17 5.41 -10.73 3.78
N HIS A 18 4.17 -11.01 3.39
CA HIS A 18 3.86 -11.79 2.20
C HIS A 18 4.20 -11.02 0.91
N ILE A 19 5.33 -11.38 0.28
CA ILE A 19 5.84 -10.74 -0.94
C ILE A 19 5.37 -11.47 -2.21
N ASN A 20 5.48 -12.80 -2.22
CA ASN A 20 5.35 -13.61 -3.43
C ASN A 20 4.01 -14.34 -3.52
N GLY A 21 3.42 -14.34 -4.72
CA GLY A 21 2.19 -15.07 -4.98
C GLY A 21 0.92 -14.39 -4.45
N PRO A 22 -0.25 -14.96 -4.75
CA PRO A 22 -1.54 -14.36 -4.39
C PRO A 22 -1.79 -14.38 -2.89
N LEU A 23 -2.45 -13.33 -2.39
CA LEU A 23 -2.89 -13.21 -1.00
C LEU A 23 -4.30 -12.62 -0.95
N MET A 24 -5.18 -13.23 -0.16
CA MET A 24 -6.52 -12.70 0.13
C MET A 24 -6.65 -12.40 1.62
N ILE A 25 -6.99 -11.15 1.96
CA ILE A 25 -7.17 -10.69 3.34
C ILE A 25 -8.65 -10.45 3.59
N ILE A 26 -9.26 -11.27 4.45
CA ILE A 26 -10.64 -11.09 4.92
C ILE A 26 -10.59 -10.34 6.25
N ALA A 27 -11.24 -9.18 6.33
CA ALA A 27 -11.04 -8.27 7.45
C ALA A 27 -12.29 -7.44 7.79
N GLY A 28 -12.76 -7.56 9.04
CA GLY A 28 -13.89 -6.81 9.59
C GLY A 28 -13.62 -5.31 9.75
N ALA A 29 -14.63 -4.53 10.13
CA ALA A 29 -14.46 -3.12 10.47
C ALA A 29 -13.42 -2.95 11.61
N GLY A 30 -12.66 -1.85 11.61
CA GLY A 30 -11.67 -1.55 12.66
C GLY A 30 -10.41 -2.43 12.70
N SER A 31 -10.31 -3.49 11.89
CA SER A 31 -9.19 -4.45 11.89
C SER A 31 -7.84 -3.93 11.35
N GLY A 32 -7.77 -2.66 10.94
CA GLY A 32 -6.54 -2.06 10.41
C GLY A 32 -6.24 -2.37 8.94
N LYS A 33 -7.24 -2.72 8.11
CA LYS A 33 -7.10 -2.97 6.66
C LYS A 33 -6.19 -1.97 5.94
N THR A 34 -6.46 -0.68 6.12
CA THR A 34 -5.67 0.39 5.48
C THR A 34 -4.22 0.38 5.97
N LYS A 35 -3.99 0.17 7.27
CA LYS A 35 -2.63 0.05 7.85
C LYS A 35 -1.88 -1.10 7.18
N VAL A 36 -2.50 -2.29 7.10
CA VAL A 36 -1.90 -3.47 6.46
C VAL A 36 -1.53 -3.17 4.99
N LEU A 37 -2.44 -2.60 4.20
CA LEU A 37 -2.17 -2.31 2.79
C LEU A 37 -1.04 -1.29 2.62
N THR A 38 -1.05 -0.19 3.39
CA THR A 38 0.01 0.83 3.28
C THR A 38 1.36 0.32 3.76
N THR A 39 1.38 -0.43 4.87
CA THR A 39 2.61 -1.02 5.40
C THR A 39 3.16 -2.10 4.47
N ARG A 40 2.29 -2.88 3.80
CA ARG A 40 2.71 -3.86 2.79
C ARG A 40 3.39 -3.18 1.59
N ILE A 41 2.87 -2.06 1.11
CA ILE A 41 3.51 -1.31 0.01
C ILE A 41 4.90 -0.81 0.45
N ALA A 42 5.01 -0.24 1.64
CA ALA A 42 6.31 0.16 2.20
C ALA A 42 7.27 -1.04 2.35
N HIS A 43 6.75 -2.20 2.76
CA HIS A 43 7.54 -3.43 2.87
C HIS A 43 8.04 -3.93 1.51
N LEU A 44 7.20 -3.92 0.46
CA LEU A 44 7.62 -4.28 -0.89
C LEU A 44 8.77 -3.38 -1.38
N MET A 45 8.64 -2.07 -1.18
CA MET A 45 9.68 -1.11 -1.56
C MET A 45 10.98 -1.32 -0.77
N ALA A 46 10.87 -1.56 0.54
CA ALA A 46 12.02 -1.88 1.38
C ALA A 46 12.72 -3.19 0.98
N ASN A 47 12.03 -4.10 0.30
CA ASN A 47 12.58 -5.34 -0.28
C ASN A 47 13.00 -5.19 -1.76
N GLY A 48 13.16 -3.95 -2.25
CA GLY A 48 13.72 -3.67 -3.58
C GLY A 48 12.71 -3.66 -4.73
N VAL A 49 11.40 -3.72 -4.43
CA VAL A 49 10.37 -3.52 -5.47
C VAL A 49 10.28 -2.03 -5.80
N ASP A 50 10.62 -1.68 -7.04
CA ASP A 50 10.46 -0.31 -7.53
C ASP A 50 9.00 0.15 -7.41
N ALA A 51 8.78 1.35 -6.89
CA ALA A 51 7.46 1.96 -6.74
C ALA A 51 6.64 1.95 -8.04
N PHE A 52 7.29 2.10 -9.19
CA PHE A 52 6.66 2.06 -10.51
C PHE A 52 6.00 0.70 -10.81
N ASN A 53 6.50 -0.38 -10.20
CA ASN A 53 5.97 -1.74 -10.36
C ASN A 53 4.84 -2.06 -9.37
N ILE A 54 4.42 -1.09 -8.54
CA ILE A 54 3.35 -1.27 -7.55
C ILE A 54 2.10 -0.50 -7.97
N LEU A 55 1.01 -1.23 -8.16
CA LEU A 55 -0.33 -0.69 -8.40
C LEU A 55 -1.22 -0.90 -7.17
N ALA A 56 -1.81 0.17 -6.65
CA ALA A 56 -2.81 0.15 -5.59
C ALA A 56 -4.13 0.77 -6.06
N LEU A 57 -5.20 -0.03 -6.01
CA LEU A 57 -6.53 0.35 -6.45
C LEU A 57 -7.47 0.50 -5.26
N THR A 58 -8.34 1.51 -5.31
CA THR A 58 -9.42 1.72 -4.33
C THR A 58 -10.68 2.26 -4.99
N PHE A 59 -11.76 2.40 -4.23
CA PHE A 59 -13.05 2.88 -4.76
C PHE A 59 -13.20 4.41 -4.69
N THR A 60 -12.49 5.09 -3.79
CA THR A 60 -12.67 6.54 -3.59
C THR A 60 -11.36 7.30 -3.73
N ASN A 61 -11.45 8.52 -4.29
CA ASN A 61 -10.30 9.43 -4.38
C ASN A 61 -9.73 9.77 -3.01
N LYS A 62 -10.60 9.89 -1.99
CA LYS A 62 -10.20 10.13 -0.61
C LYS A 62 -9.31 9.00 -0.07
N ALA A 63 -9.71 7.74 -0.27
CA ALA A 63 -8.89 6.61 0.16
C ALA A 63 -7.55 6.55 -0.59
N ALA A 64 -7.53 6.89 -1.89
CA ALA A 64 -6.29 6.92 -2.66
C ALA A 64 -5.31 7.98 -2.11
N ALA A 65 -5.81 9.19 -1.83
CA ALA A 65 -5.02 10.26 -1.25
C ALA A 65 -4.51 9.90 0.16
N GLU A 66 -5.36 9.35 1.03
CA GLU A 66 -4.98 8.93 2.37
C GLU A 66 -3.92 7.81 2.36
N MET A 67 -4.04 6.83 1.45
CA MET A 67 -3.04 5.77 1.30
C MET A 67 -1.69 6.36 0.87
N LYS A 68 -1.69 7.27 -0.10
CA LYS A 68 -0.48 7.93 -0.58
C LYS A 68 0.22 8.71 0.54
N GLU A 69 -0.52 9.54 1.25
CA GLU A 69 0.01 10.35 2.36
C GLU A 69 0.63 9.46 3.47
N ARG A 70 -0.03 8.34 3.80
CA ARG A 70 0.49 7.39 4.81
C ARG A 70 1.80 6.76 4.37
N ILE A 71 1.91 6.35 3.10
CA ILE A 71 3.12 5.72 2.58
C ILE A 71 4.27 6.74 2.50
N GLU A 72 4.00 7.97 2.04
CA GLU A 72 4.96 9.08 2.04
C GLU A 72 5.52 9.33 3.45
N LYS A 73 4.66 9.38 4.46
CA LYS A 73 5.07 9.54 5.87
C LYS A 73 5.90 8.36 6.39
N MET A 74 5.57 7.12 5.99
CA MET A 74 6.30 5.93 6.43
C MET A 74 7.72 5.88 5.86
N LEU A 75 7.88 6.20 4.57
CA LEU A 75 9.15 6.11 3.84
C LEU A 75 10.05 7.33 4.05
N GLY A 76 9.48 8.47 4.43
CA GLY A 76 10.24 9.70 4.72
C GLY A 76 10.93 10.30 3.49
N ASN A 77 10.58 9.85 2.28
CA ASN A 77 11.16 10.27 1.02
C ASN A 77 10.08 10.51 -0.05
N ASN A 78 10.49 11.04 -1.21
CA ASN A 78 9.60 11.33 -2.33
C ASN A 78 9.34 10.10 -3.24
N GLU A 79 9.81 8.90 -2.89
CA GLU A 79 9.68 7.72 -3.77
C GLU A 79 8.22 7.29 -3.95
N ALA A 80 7.38 7.54 -2.94
CA ALA A 80 5.94 7.30 -3.03
C ALA A 80 5.24 8.15 -4.13
N ARG A 81 5.90 9.17 -4.69
CA ARG A 81 5.36 9.93 -5.84
C ARG A 81 5.24 9.08 -7.11
N ASN A 82 6.08 8.05 -7.24
CA ASN A 82 6.10 7.15 -8.40
C ASN A 82 5.12 5.97 -8.26
N LEU A 83 4.47 5.81 -7.10
CA LEU A 83 3.46 4.78 -6.90
C LEU A 83 2.21 5.05 -7.74
N TYR A 84 1.70 4.00 -8.38
CA TYR A 84 0.39 4.04 -9.01
C TYR A 84 -0.70 3.77 -7.98
N ILE A 85 -1.21 4.84 -7.37
CA ILE A 85 -2.33 4.78 -6.42
C ILE A 85 -3.50 5.57 -7.00
N GLY A 86 -4.66 4.92 -7.15
CA GLY A 86 -5.83 5.59 -7.70
C GLY A 86 -7.11 4.78 -7.58
N THR A 87 -8.20 5.37 -8.08
CA THR A 87 -9.43 4.61 -8.26
C THR A 87 -9.37 3.74 -9.51
N PHE A 88 -10.20 2.70 -9.58
CA PHE A 88 -10.39 1.93 -10.80
C PHE A 88 -10.61 2.84 -12.02
N HIS A 89 -11.53 3.80 -11.92
CA HIS A 89 -11.83 4.74 -12.99
C HIS A 89 -10.62 5.62 -13.35
N SER A 90 -9.94 6.20 -12.36
CA SER A 90 -8.79 7.09 -12.60
C SER A 90 -7.63 6.35 -13.27
N VAL A 91 -7.35 5.11 -12.83
CA VAL A 91 -6.26 4.30 -13.39
C VAL A 91 -6.59 3.85 -14.81
N PHE A 92 -7.78 3.33 -15.06
CA PHE A 92 -8.16 2.87 -16.40
C PHE A 92 -8.32 4.02 -17.39
N ALA A 93 -8.85 5.17 -16.96
CA ALA A 93 -8.89 6.37 -17.82
C ALA A 93 -7.50 6.83 -18.25
N ARG A 94 -6.46 6.62 -17.42
CA ARG A 94 -5.08 6.95 -17.74
C ARG A 94 -4.41 5.94 -18.67
N ILE A 95 -4.87 4.70 -18.69
CA ILE A 95 -4.38 3.67 -19.62
C ILE A 95 -4.97 3.88 -21.02
N LEU A 96 -6.20 4.38 -21.10
CA LEU A 96 -6.91 4.64 -22.35
C LEU A 96 -6.55 5.96 -23.04
N ARG A 97 -5.69 6.79 -22.42
CA ARG A 97 -5.26 8.09 -22.93
C ARG A 97 -3.76 8.08 -23.15
#